data_AF-E2NIX7-F1
#
_entry.id   AF-E2NIX7-F1
#
_cell.length_a   1.000
_cell.length_b   1.000
_cell.length_c   1.000
_cell.angle_alpha   90.00
_cell.angle_beta   90.00
_cell.angle_gamma   90.00
#
_symmetry.space_group_name_H-M   'P 1'
#
loop_
_entity.id
_entity.type
_entity.pdbx_description
1 polymer ?
#
loop_
_entity_poly.entity_id
_entity_poly.type
_entity_poly.pdbx_seq_one_letter_code
_entity_poly.pdbx_strand_id
1 'polypeptide(L)'
;MKRPLLLLLDLIPILLFAQQPVIFPDDFKTSALNGKEVTITNTLTLTNNYSYTYGTLTFSNGQLWTPTEKFEPGVDMFNQKNLENQKNQLTVKQGSFPIVDADGTCRIGQTIEGLTGKASYSNGTYTITLTRKPEFKGNERPTSCDTPETYNLKVVSFNLEHFGKNVNTYSLKLPKVALALQALQADIYALVEVEGAAGLEELCQLLNRNCNTQKYKTRYYKDNVQGMACFIYNSDAVTPVGAISLNKLADNYLPERKTAQGFQLNSNQERFILCCNHWKSKSGSNVPEQYKDKGDGQGAYNPRRVQEAEATLKFIKEITKTYNDPDVLVVGDLNAYTCEDPIRTLENGGLVNLLTTYAPNQYSYAYFSNGSYAVGYLDHSLATSTLEKQVTDARPFRINADEPQKMDVDQSGVQKDNMYRCSDHSPIVTFLNLGNGSTGIETPTISRPAIRLTGDPRSGYLTLVSNTSLSRAEIVNISGQIIATYDISNTENAENRFTLPVNSLVRGFYLIRVYDAQGRCTRYKAVLP
;
A
#
# COMPACT_ATOMS: atom_id res chain seq x y z
N MET A 1 -53.51 7.42 62.99
CA MET A 1 -52.23 6.77 63.36
C MET A 1 -51.86 5.74 62.30
N LYS A 2 -50.70 5.94 61.65
CA LYS A 2 -49.78 4.96 61.02
C LYS A 2 -50.30 3.96 59.97
N ARG A 3 -49.92 4.21 58.71
CA ARG A 3 -49.46 3.17 57.74
C ARG A 3 -48.12 2.57 58.26
N PRO A 4 -47.73 1.35 57.84
CA PRO A 4 -47.06 1.15 56.54
C PRO A 4 -47.62 -0.06 55.78
N LEU A 5 -47.87 -0.02 54.46
CA LEU A 5 -46.88 0.07 53.38
C LEU A 5 -45.73 -0.95 53.52
N LEU A 6 -46.06 -2.24 53.46
CA LEU A 6 -45.09 -3.33 53.31
C LEU A 6 -45.45 -4.15 52.06
N LEU A 7 -45.15 -3.59 50.89
CA LEU A 7 -45.30 -4.27 49.59
C LEU A 7 -44.47 -3.52 48.54
N LEU A 8 -43.17 -3.31 48.79
CA LEU A 8 -42.24 -2.73 47.82
C LEU A 8 -40.74 -2.82 48.22
N LEU A 9 -40.32 -3.86 48.97
CA LEU A 9 -38.92 -3.99 49.40
C LEU A 9 -38.21 -5.27 48.92
N ASP A 10 -38.90 -6.25 48.36
CA ASP A 10 -38.27 -7.50 47.90
C ASP A 10 -37.91 -7.52 46.39
N LEU A 11 -38.05 -6.39 45.69
CA LEU A 11 -37.61 -6.24 44.29
C LEU A 11 -36.32 -5.40 44.13
N ILE A 12 -35.71 -4.97 45.24
CA ILE A 12 -34.56 -4.04 45.22
C ILE A 12 -33.17 -4.70 45.15
N PRO A 13 -32.95 -6.04 45.20
CA PRO A 13 -31.63 -6.59 44.83
C PRO A 13 -31.48 -6.92 43.34
N ILE A 14 -32.56 -7.04 42.56
CA ILE A 14 -32.44 -7.48 41.14
C ILE A 14 -31.98 -6.33 40.24
N LEU A 15 -32.27 -5.07 40.59
CA LEU A 15 -31.78 -3.91 39.84
C LEU A 15 -30.33 -3.51 40.13
N LEU A 16 -29.72 -3.98 41.23
CA LEU A 16 -28.32 -3.66 41.56
C LEU A 16 -27.28 -4.52 40.82
N PHE A 17 -27.71 -5.57 40.14
CA PHE A 17 -26.87 -6.45 39.32
C PHE A 17 -27.25 -6.43 37.83
N ALA A 18 -28.13 -5.53 37.41
CA ALA A 18 -28.44 -5.34 36.00
C ALA A 18 -27.22 -4.75 35.28
N GLN A 19 -26.66 -5.53 34.38
CA GLN A 19 -25.59 -5.15 33.46
C GLN A 19 -25.96 -3.84 32.76
N GLN A 20 -25.21 -2.76 33.00
CA GLN A 20 -25.52 -1.45 32.44
C GLN A 20 -25.02 -1.39 30.98
N PRO A 21 -25.89 -1.29 29.96
CA PRO A 21 -25.45 -1.04 28.60
C PRO A 21 -24.86 0.37 28.50
N VAL A 22 -23.70 0.49 27.86
CA VAL A 22 -22.97 1.75 27.67
C VAL A 22 -22.36 1.81 26.26
N ILE A 23 -21.97 3.00 25.84
CA ILE A 23 -21.27 3.29 24.58
C ILE A 23 -19.94 3.96 24.93
N PHE A 24 -18.83 3.43 24.41
CA PHE A 24 -17.50 4.02 24.56
C PHE A 24 -17.15 4.86 23.32
N PRO A 25 -16.57 6.07 23.47
CA PRO A 25 -16.17 6.72 24.73
C PRO A 25 -17.27 7.56 25.39
N ASP A 26 -18.46 7.66 24.80
CA ASP A 26 -19.44 8.68 25.15
C ASP A 26 -19.94 8.63 26.60
N ASP A 27 -20.15 7.44 27.15
CA ASP A 27 -20.62 7.24 28.53
C ASP A 27 -19.48 7.23 29.57
N PHE A 28 -18.22 7.28 29.12
CA PHE A 28 -17.03 7.14 29.97
C PHE A 28 -16.42 8.49 30.40
N LYS A 29 -17.20 9.57 30.33
CA LYS A 29 -16.76 10.96 30.57
C LYS A 29 -16.72 11.39 32.04
N THR A 30 -17.34 10.63 32.94
CA THR A 30 -17.42 10.94 34.39
C THR A 30 -17.15 9.68 35.20
N SER A 31 -16.91 9.78 36.51
CA SER A 31 -16.70 8.61 37.38
C SER A 31 -17.95 7.77 37.68
N ALA A 32 -19.10 8.05 37.06
CA ALA A 32 -20.40 7.45 37.37
C ALA A 32 -20.51 5.93 37.13
N LEU A 33 -19.62 5.36 36.32
CA LEU A 33 -19.54 3.92 36.07
C LEU A 33 -18.59 3.19 37.04
N ASN A 34 -17.87 3.91 37.92
CA ASN A 34 -16.87 3.29 38.79
C ASN A 34 -17.50 2.21 39.70
N GLY A 35 -16.90 1.02 39.67
CA GLY A 35 -17.34 -0.14 40.44
C GLY A 35 -18.52 -0.91 39.83
N LYS A 36 -19.14 -0.42 38.76
CA LYS A 36 -20.31 -1.05 38.12
C LYS A 36 -19.92 -2.13 37.12
N GLU A 37 -20.81 -3.09 36.96
CA GLU A 37 -20.81 -4.05 35.86
C GLU A 37 -21.39 -3.38 34.60
N VAL A 38 -20.62 -3.31 33.52
CA VAL A 38 -21.03 -2.65 32.27
C VAL A 38 -20.87 -3.59 31.08
N THR A 39 -21.67 -3.35 30.04
CA THR A 39 -21.37 -3.87 28.70
C THR A 39 -21.40 -2.80 27.66
N ILE A 40 -20.29 -2.74 26.92
CA ILE A 40 -20.07 -1.80 25.85
C ILE A 40 -20.75 -2.35 24.61
N THR A 41 -21.69 -1.58 24.08
CA THR A 41 -22.62 -2.01 23.03
C THR A 41 -22.14 -1.69 21.63
N ASN A 42 -21.30 -0.67 21.47
CA ASN A 42 -20.61 -0.41 20.21
C ASN A 42 -19.40 -1.33 20.02
N THR A 43 -19.08 -1.63 18.76
CA THR A 43 -17.90 -2.40 18.38
C THR A 43 -16.63 -1.66 18.79
N LEU A 44 -15.71 -2.38 19.44
CA LEU A 44 -14.39 -1.87 19.81
C LEU A 44 -13.31 -2.50 18.95
N THR A 45 -12.29 -1.73 18.60
CA THR A 45 -11.11 -2.18 17.83
C THR A 45 -9.91 -2.28 18.76
N LEU A 46 -9.18 -3.39 18.70
CA LEU A 46 -7.91 -3.57 19.39
C LEU A 46 -6.86 -2.66 18.76
N THR A 47 -6.31 -1.73 19.54
CA THR A 47 -5.34 -0.74 19.04
C THR A 47 -3.99 -0.78 19.75
N ASN A 48 -3.89 -1.48 20.87
CA ASN A 48 -2.60 -1.79 21.50
C ASN A 48 -2.60 -3.19 22.10
N ASN A 49 -1.68 -4.03 21.62
CA ASN A 49 -1.44 -5.39 22.13
C ASN A 49 -0.07 -5.55 22.82
N TYR A 50 0.66 -4.47 23.08
CA TYR A 50 2.02 -4.52 23.65
C TYR A 50 2.08 -5.27 24.98
N SER A 51 1.10 -5.06 25.86
CA SER A 51 1.07 -5.64 27.22
C SER A 51 0.19 -6.89 27.35
N TYR A 52 -0.15 -7.56 26.24
CA TYR A 52 -1.08 -8.69 26.27
C TYR A 52 -0.59 -9.85 27.15
N THR A 53 0.73 -10.10 27.23
CA THR A 53 1.32 -11.13 28.12
C THR A 53 1.11 -10.83 29.60
N TYR A 54 0.89 -9.58 29.97
CA TYR A 54 0.52 -9.14 31.30
C TYR A 54 -1.01 -9.05 31.48
N GLY A 55 -1.77 -9.57 30.51
CA GLY A 55 -3.22 -9.59 30.53
C GLY A 55 -3.86 -8.22 30.34
N THR A 56 -3.20 -7.29 29.64
CA THR A 56 -3.75 -5.95 29.40
C THR A 56 -3.67 -5.59 27.92
N LEU A 57 -4.79 -5.11 27.37
CA LEU A 57 -4.92 -4.58 26.02
C LEU A 57 -5.54 -3.18 26.05
N THR A 58 -5.35 -2.41 24.98
CA THR A 58 -6.10 -1.16 24.76
C THR A 58 -6.99 -1.30 23.55
N PHE A 59 -8.25 -0.89 23.72
CA PHE A 59 -9.24 -0.82 22.66
C PHE A 59 -9.66 0.62 22.42
N SER A 60 -10.25 0.88 21.26
CA SER A 60 -10.80 2.18 20.88
C SER A 60 -12.11 2.02 20.12
N ASN A 61 -12.88 3.10 20.03
CA ASN A 61 -13.98 3.16 19.08
C ASN A 61 -13.40 3.40 17.68
N GLY A 62 -13.28 2.33 16.90
CA GLY A 62 -12.61 2.33 15.59
C GLY A 62 -11.08 2.33 15.68
N GLN A 63 -10.43 2.31 14.52
CA GLN A 63 -8.97 2.34 14.38
C GLN A 63 -8.38 3.70 14.78
N LEU A 64 -7.27 3.69 15.51
CA LEU A 64 -6.47 4.91 15.76
C LEU A 64 -5.42 5.07 14.68
N TRP A 65 -5.40 6.24 14.03
CA TRP A 65 -4.49 6.60 12.95
C TRP A 65 -3.48 7.63 13.43
N THR A 66 -2.23 7.52 12.97
CA THR A 66 -1.26 8.60 13.15
C THR A 66 -1.82 9.87 12.48
N PRO A 67 -1.88 11.03 13.14
CA PRO A 67 -2.57 12.19 12.56
C PRO A 67 -2.10 12.59 11.16
N THR A 68 -0.79 12.59 10.91
CA THR A 68 -0.20 12.92 9.60
C THR A 68 -0.38 11.84 8.53
N GLU A 69 -1.02 10.72 8.86
CA GLU A 69 -1.52 9.75 7.88
C GLU A 69 -2.85 10.19 7.26
N LYS A 70 -3.65 10.99 7.97
CA LYS A 70 -5.01 11.37 7.56
C LYS A 70 -5.21 12.88 7.38
N PHE A 71 -4.30 13.70 7.88
CA PHE A 71 -4.42 15.15 7.90
C PHE A 71 -3.09 15.82 7.56
N GLU A 72 -3.14 16.95 6.86
CA GLU A 72 -1.95 17.75 6.59
C GLU A 72 -1.26 18.23 7.89
N PRO A 73 0.09 18.21 7.95
CA PRO A 73 0.86 18.63 9.11
C PRO A 73 0.51 20.01 9.65
N GLY A 74 0.63 20.16 10.96
CA GLY A 74 0.43 21.42 11.66
C GLY A 74 0.35 21.20 13.16
N VAL A 75 0.94 22.11 13.95
CA VAL A 75 1.04 21.94 15.42
C VAL A 75 -0.34 21.81 16.07
N ASP A 76 -1.29 22.68 15.71
CA ASP A 76 -2.64 22.65 16.26
C ASP A 76 -3.40 21.39 15.83
N MET A 77 -3.31 21.04 14.54
CA MET A 77 -3.89 19.81 14.00
C MET A 77 -3.35 18.59 14.77
N PHE A 78 -2.03 18.48 14.86
CA PHE A 78 -1.35 17.34 15.46
C PHE A 78 -1.71 17.19 16.94
N ASN A 79 -1.67 18.29 17.70
CA ASN A 79 -2.05 18.31 19.11
C ASN A 79 -3.51 17.91 19.31
N GLN A 80 -4.42 18.47 18.50
CA GLN A 80 -5.85 18.15 18.58
C GLN A 80 -6.11 16.68 18.29
N LYS A 81 -5.58 16.14 17.18
CA LYS A 81 -5.82 14.77 16.76
C LYS A 81 -5.16 13.73 17.67
N ASN A 82 -3.99 14.03 18.23
CA ASN A 82 -3.42 13.17 19.27
C ASN A 82 -4.27 13.17 20.54
N LEU A 83 -4.82 14.31 20.95
CA LEU A 83 -5.72 14.37 22.11
C LEU A 83 -7.02 13.58 21.86
N GLU A 84 -7.56 13.62 20.64
CA GLU A 84 -8.69 12.79 20.23
C GLU A 84 -8.34 11.29 20.33
N ASN A 85 -7.20 10.87 19.79
CA ASN A 85 -6.71 9.49 19.92
C ASN A 85 -6.55 9.08 21.40
N GLN A 86 -5.93 9.93 22.22
CA GLN A 86 -5.72 9.66 23.65
C GLN A 86 -7.03 9.45 24.40
N LYS A 87 -8.05 10.27 24.12
CA LYS A 87 -9.39 10.16 24.73
C LYS A 87 -10.18 8.94 24.23
N ASN A 88 -9.84 8.42 23.06
CA ASN A 88 -10.47 7.25 22.47
C ASN A 88 -9.75 5.94 22.84
N GLN A 89 -9.11 5.87 24.00
CA GLN A 89 -8.45 4.64 24.48
C GLN A 89 -9.13 4.09 25.73
N LEU A 90 -9.44 2.80 25.70
CA LEU A 90 -9.99 2.03 26.80
C LEU A 90 -9.05 0.88 27.14
N THR A 91 -8.47 0.94 28.33
CA THR A 91 -7.66 -0.18 28.84
C THR A 91 -8.58 -1.29 29.32
N VAL A 92 -8.34 -2.51 28.85
CA VAL A 92 -9.06 -3.72 29.26
C VAL A 92 -8.05 -4.70 29.84
N LYS A 93 -8.35 -5.17 31.07
CA LYS A 93 -7.58 -6.17 31.79
C LYS A 93 -8.29 -7.51 31.75
N GLN A 94 -7.49 -8.57 31.65
CA GLN A 94 -7.97 -9.91 31.94
C GLN A 94 -8.54 -9.95 33.37
N GLY A 95 -9.71 -10.58 33.50
CA GLY A 95 -10.26 -10.94 34.80
C GLY A 95 -10.19 -12.45 34.94
N SER A 96 -11.36 -13.09 35.05
CA SER A 96 -11.45 -14.56 35.08
C SER A 96 -11.21 -15.21 33.71
N PHE A 97 -11.15 -14.42 32.64
CA PHE A 97 -11.00 -14.89 31.26
C PHE A 97 -9.74 -14.31 30.63
N PRO A 98 -8.98 -15.11 29.87
CA PRO A 98 -7.84 -14.61 29.12
C PRO A 98 -8.32 -13.66 28.01
N ILE A 99 -7.52 -12.65 27.71
CA ILE A 99 -7.82 -11.62 26.70
C ILE A 99 -6.97 -11.84 25.44
N VAL A 100 -7.17 -12.99 24.81
CA VAL A 100 -6.43 -13.44 23.63
C VAL A 100 -7.40 -14.02 22.59
N ASP A 101 -6.96 -14.05 21.33
CA ASP A 101 -7.61 -14.73 20.22
C ASP A 101 -7.44 -16.25 20.29
N ALA A 102 -7.99 -16.95 19.28
CA ALA A 102 -7.97 -18.41 19.21
C ALA A 102 -6.55 -19.01 19.16
N ASP A 103 -5.57 -18.26 18.68
CA ASP A 103 -4.16 -18.67 18.60
C ASP A 103 -3.39 -18.38 19.91
N GLY A 104 -4.08 -17.87 20.95
CA GLY A 104 -3.45 -17.46 22.20
C GLY A 104 -2.66 -16.15 22.09
N THR A 105 -2.94 -15.35 21.06
CA THR A 105 -2.30 -14.06 20.77
C THR A 105 -3.35 -12.95 20.65
N CYS A 106 -3.07 -11.85 19.96
CA CYS A 106 -4.06 -10.85 19.58
C CYS A 106 -3.44 -9.88 18.56
N ARG A 107 -4.25 -9.32 17.65
CA ARG A 107 -3.76 -8.52 16.52
C ARG A 107 -4.43 -7.16 16.48
N ILE A 108 -3.64 -6.09 16.30
CA ILE A 108 -4.20 -4.74 16.11
C ILE A 108 -5.18 -4.78 14.93
N GLY A 109 -6.33 -4.12 15.06
CA GLY A 109 -7.42 -4.13 14.08
C GLY A 109 -8.46 -5.24 14.29
N GLN A 110 -8.21 -6.23 15.14
CA GLN A 110 -9.27 -7.16 15.59
C GLN A 110 -10.37 -6.39 16.33
N THR A 111 -11.61 -6.89 16.25
CA THR A 111 -12.78 -6.26 16.87
C THR A 111 -13.44 -7.14 17.91
N ILE A 112 -14.11 -6.49 18.88
CA ILE A 112 -14.97 -7.14 19.87
C ILE A 112 -16.30 -6.40 19.91
N GLU A 113 -17.39 -7.15 20.06
CA GLU A 113 -18.73 -6.64 20.33
C GLU A 113 -19.19 -7.09 21.72
N GLY A 114 -20.00 -6.26 22.40
CA GLY A 114 -20.58 -6.65 23.69
C GLY A 114 -19.56 -6.86 24.81
N LEU A 115 -18.43 -6.15 24.79
CA LEU A 115 -17.38 -6.28 25.81
C LEU A 115 -17.98 -6.02 27.19
N THR A 116 -17.93 -7.03 28.07
CA THR A 116 -18.58 -7.00 29.38
C THR A 116 -17.55 -7.13 30.49
N GLY A 117 -17.62 -6.25 31.49
CA GLY A 117 -16.71 -6.27 32.62
C GLY A 117 -17.01 -5.24 33.70
N LYS A 118 -16.24 -5.31 34.77
CA LYS A 118 -16.32 -4.36 35.88
C LYS A 118 -15.49 -3.12 35.55
N ALA A 119 -16.15 -1.96 35.53
CA ALA A 119 -15.49 -0.68 35.30
C ALA A 119 -14.80 -0.17 36.57
N SER A 120 -13.56 0.28 36.44
CA SER A 120 -12.78 0.94 37.50
C SER A 120 -12.28 2.28 37.00
N TYR A 121 -12.51 3.33 37.78
CA TYR A 121 -12.11 4.69 37.44
C TYR A 121 -10.98 5.17 38.36
N SER A 122 -9.88 5.63 37.77
CA SER A 122 -8.76 6.23 38.50
C SER A 122 -8.04 7.25 37.62
N ASN A 123 -7.57 8.34 38.23
CA ASN A 123 -6.79 9.39 37.57
C ASN A 123 -7.39 9.88 36.23
N GLY A 124 -8.71 10.05 36.17
CA GLY A 124 -9.37 10.56 34.97
C GLY A 124 -9.67 9.52 33.88
N THR A 125 -9.32 8.25 34.09
CA THR A 125 -9.42 7.20 33.07
C THR A 125 -10.13 5.95 33.58
N TYR A 126 -10.74 5.23 32.66
CA TYR A 126 -11.40 3.96 32.93
C TYR A 126 -10.53 2.77 32.55
N THR A 127 -10.65 1.72 33.34
CA THR A 127 -10.21 0.36 33.00
C THR A 127 -11.39 -0.58 33.14
N ILE A 128 -11.55 -1.52 32.20
CA ILE A 128 -12.51 -2.63 32.33
C ILE A 128 -11.77 -3.91 32.71
N THR A 129 -12.21 -4.60 33.75
CA THR A 129 -11.76 -5.97 34.05
C THR A 129 -12.81 -6.96 33.58
N LEU A 130 -12.43 -7.87 32.68
CA LEU A 130 -13.37 -8.79 32.04
C LEU A 130 -14.06 -9.74 33.03
N THR A 131 -15.38 -9.82 32.93
CA THR A 131 -16.24 -10.77 33.67
C THR A 131 -16.95 -11.76 32.74
N ARG A 132 -16.81 -11.57 31.43
CA ARG A 132 -17.21 -12.52 30.38
C ARG A 132 -16.09 -12.68 29.37
N LYS A 133 -15.99 -13.86 28.77
CA LYS A 133 -15.03 -14.14 27.70
C LYS A 133 -15.36 -13.29 26.47
N PRO A 134 -14.44 -12.46 25.96
CA PRO A 134 -14.65 -11.76 24.70
C PRO A 134 -14.48 -12.69 23.50
N GLU A 135 -15.08 -12.30 22.38
CA GLU A 135 -14.88 -12.93 21.07
C GLU A 135 -14.20 -11.92 20.14
N PHE A 136 -12.98 -12.23 19.69
CA PHE A 136 -12.25 -11.44 18.72
C PHE A 136 -12.69 -11.83 17.30
N LYS A 137 -12.92 -10.83 16.44
CA LYS A 137 -13.33 -11.01 15.03
C LYS A 137 -12.49 -10.17 14.09
N GLY A 138 -12.26 -10.65 12.88
CA GLY A 138 -11.59 -9.92 11.80
C GLY A 138 -10.07 -9.87 11.98
N ASN A 139 -9.37 -9.37 10.96
CA ASN A 139 -7.91 -9.35 10.87
C ASN A 139 -7.27 -10.69 11.26
N GLU A 140 -7.74 -11.76 10.66
CA GLU A 140 -7.14 -13.09 10.72
C GLU A 140 -5.79 -13.07 10.01
N ARG A 141 -4.86 -13.91 10.46
CA ARG A 141 -3.51 -13.96 9.88
C ARG A 141 -3.57 -14.39 8.42
N PRO A 142 -3.05 -13.58 7.47
CA PRO A 142 -3.06 -13.98 6.08
C PRO A 142 -2.03 -15.10 5.87
N THR A 143 -2.41 -16.19 5.22
CA THR A 143 -1.51 -17.31 4.91
C THR A 143 -0.91 -17.24 3.50
N SER A 144 -1.52 -16.43 2.63
CA SER A 144 -1.13 -16.23 1.23
C SER A 144 -1.54 -14.84 0.76
N CYS A 145 -0.87 -14.32 -0.26
CA CYS A 145 -1.25 -13.06 -0.89
C CYS A 145 -2.24 -13.30 -2.03
N ASP A 146 -3.51 -12.88 -1.84
CA ASP A 146 -4.50 -12.94 -2.92
C ASP A 146 -4.07 -12.07 -4.10
N THR A 147 -4.32 -12.57 -5.31
CA THR A 147 -3.93 -11.89 -6.53
C THR A 147 -5.15 -11.39 -7.29
N PRO A 148 -5.11 -10.19 -7.90
CA PRO A 148 -6.20 -9.72 -8.75
C PRO A 148 -6.36 -10.61 -9.99
N GLU A 149 -7.52 -10.55 -10.64
CA GLU A 149 -7.82 -11.36 -11.83
C GLU A 149 -6.88 -11.06 -13.01
N THR A 150 -6.40 -9.82 -13.12
CA THR A 150 -5.55 -9.37 -14.21
C THR A 150 -4.27 -8.75 -13.69
N TYR A 151 -3.15 -9.47 -13.81
CA TYR A 151 -1.80 -8.94 -13.64
C TYR A 151 -0.82 -9.81 -14.43
N ASN A 152 0.35 -9.28 -14.76
CA ASN A 152 1.44 -10.05 -15.39
C ASN A 152 2.79 -9.86 -14.69
N LEU A 153 2.85 -9.02 -13.66
CA LEU A 153 4.04 -8.81 -12.84
C LEU A 153 3.64 -8.44 -11.41
N LYS A 154 4.25 -9.10 -10.41
CA LYS A 154 4.07 -8.78 -8.98
C LYS A 154 5.37 -8.24 -8.39
N VAL A 155 5.33 -7.01 -7.87
CA VAL A 155 6.44 -6.36 -7.17
C VAL A 155 6.11 -6.24 -5.68
N VAL A 156 7.04 -6.62 -4.82
CA VAL A 156 6.93 -6.44 -3.36
C VAL A 156 8.03 -5.52 -2.88
N SER A 157 7.71 -4.51 -2.09
CA SER A 157 8.70 -3.77 -1.30
C SER A 157 8.62 -4.15 0.17
N PHE A 158 9.77 -4.36 0.81
CA PHE A 158 9.81 -4.84 2.18
C PHE A 158 11.03 -4.31 2.95
N ASN A 159 10.77 -3.54 4.02
CA ASN A 159 11.76 -3.24 5.04
C ASN A 159 11.97 -4.46 5.96
N LEU A 160 13.19 -5.00 5.97
CA LEU A 160 13.54 -6.21 6.75
C LEU A 160 14.08 -5.93 8.15
N GLU A 161 14.19 -4.66 8.55
CA GLU A 161 14.58 -4.20 9.89
C GLU A 161 15.92 -4.80 10.34
N HIS A 162 17.05 -4.22 9.94
CA HIS A 162 18.40 -4.69 10.30
C HIS A 162 18.66 -6.18 9.96
N PHE A 163 18.49 -6.57 8.69
CA PHE A 163 18.68 -7.94 8.23
C PHE A 163 20.11 -8.19 7.73
N GLY A 164 20.96 -8.83 8.54
CA GLY A 164 22.33 -9.18 8.14
C GLY A 164 22.97 -10.25 9.03
N LYS A 165 23.94 -11.01 8.52
CA LYS A 165 24.60 -12.11 9.26
C LYS A 165 25.31 -11.68 10.54
N ASN A 166 25.74 -10.43 10.56
CA ASN A 166 26.38 -9.74 11.68
C ASN A 166 25.37 -9.26 12.75
N VAL A 167 24.07 -9.42 12.52
CA VAL A 167 23.01 -9.02 13.45
C VAL A 167 22.57 -10.23 14.28
N ASN A 168 22.44 -10.05 15.60
CA ASN A 168 22.14 -11.13 16.54
C ASN A 168 20.81 -11.87 16.26
N THR A 169 19.84 -11.18 15.65
CA THR A 169 18.51 -11.73 15.32
C THR A 169 18.48 -12.49 13.99
N TYR A 170 19.59 -12.53 13.23
CA TYR A 170 19.63 -13.08 11.87
C TYR A 170 19.12 -14.51 11.76
N SER A 171 19.59 -15.40 12.65
CA SER A 171 19.22 -16.82 12.64
C SER A 171 17.71 -17.06 12.83
N LEU A 172 17.02 -16.10 13.46
CA LEU A 172 15.56 -16.11 13.65
C LEU A 172 14.85 -15.41 12.50
N LYS A 173 15.38 -14.28 12.01
CA LYS A 173 14.80 -13.53 10.89
C LYS A 173 14.84 -14.30 9.57
N LEU A 174 15.97 -14.91 9.22
CA LEU A 174 16.19 -15.60 7.94
C LEU A 174 15.05 -16.56 7.55
N PRO A 175 14.69 -17.58 8.36
CA PRO A 175 13.62 -18.50 7.98
C PRO A 175 12.24 -17.82 7.91
N LYS A 176 11.94 -16.88 8.81
CA LYS A 176 10.63 -16.19 8.82
C LYS A 176 10.46 -15.29 7.59
N VAL A 177 11.50 -14.53 7.23
CA VAL A 177 11.51 -13.71 6.01
C VAL A 177 11.41 -14.60 4.78
N ALA A 178 12.13 -15.74 4.72
CA ALA A 178 12.01 -16.68 3.61
C ALA A 178 10.58 -17.23 3.45
N LEU A 179 9.89 -17.54 4.55
CA LEU A 179 8.48 -17.94 4.53
C LEU A 179 7.56 -16.79 4.07
N ALA A 180 7.84 -15.54 4.48
CA ALA A 180 7.09 -14.37 4.02
C ALA A 180 7.21 -14.21 2.50
N LEU A 181 8.44 -14.25 1.96
CA LEU A 181 8.68 -14.17 0.52
C LEU A 181 8.01 -15.36 -0.20
N GLN A 182 8.10 -16.57 0.35
CA GLN A 182 7.42 -17.75 -0.21
C GLN A 182 5.89 -17.58 -0.28
N ALA A 183 5.25 -16.97 0.72
CA ALA A 183 3.81 -16.74 0.72
C ALA A 183 3.38 -15.65 -0.28
N LEU A 184 4.26 -14.67 -0.53
CA LEU A 184 4.03 -13.57 -1.45
C LEU A 184 4.18 -13.98 -2.93
N GLN A 185 5.16 -14.85 -3.22
CA GLN A 185 5.47 -15.34 -4.57
C GLN A 185 5.60 -14.20 -5.60
N ALA A 186 6.30 -13.14 -5.24
CA ALA A 186 6.55 -12.01 -6.13
C ALA A 186 7.55 -12.38 -7.24
N ASP A 187 7.48 -11.62 -8.32
CA ASP A 187 8.47 -11.66 -9.39
C ASP A 187 9.67 -10.79 -9.08
N ILE A 188 9.47 -9.70 -8.34
CA ILE A 188 10.55 -8.83 -7.83
C ILE A 188 10.27 -8.48 -6.37
N TYR A 189 11.23 -8.74 -5.49
CA TYR A 189 11.28 -8.24 -4.13
C TYR A 189 12.31 -7.12 -4.06
N ALA A 190 11.86 -5.90 -3.74
CA ALA A 190 12.69 -4.74 -3.42
C ALA A 190 12.84 -4.63 -1.90
N LEU A 191 14.04 -4.85 -1.40
CA LEU A 191 14.32 -5.03 0.02
C LEU A 191 15.16 -3.86 0.54
N VAL A 192 14.84 -3.36 1.73
CA VAL A 192 15.64 -2.36 2.45
C VAL A 192 16.03 -2.88 3.83
N GLU A 193 16.96 -2.16 4.48
CA GLU A 193 17.59 -2.57 5.75
C GLU A 193 18.35 -3.90 5.68
N VAL A 194 18.91 -4.24 4.51
CA VAL A 194 19.78 -5.40 4.34
C VAL A 194 21.22 -5.03 4.63
N GLU A 195 21.83 -5.64 5.64
CA GLU A 195 23.21 -5.42 6.06
C GLU A 195 24.11 -6.56 5.55
N GLY A 196 24.78 -6.31 4.43
CA GLY A 196 25.71 -7.25 3.82
C GLY A 196 25.05 -8.24 2.83
N ALA A 197 25.75 -8.52 1.73
CA ALA A 197 25.29 -9.38 0.64
C ALA A 197 25.13 -10.85 1.06
N ALA A 198 25.97 -11.34 1.97
CA ALA A 198 25.94 -12.74 2.38
C ALA A 198 24.60 -13.17 2.99
N GLY A 199 23.93 -12.26 3.72
CA GLY A 199 22.60 -12.53 4.26
C GLY A 199 21.52 -12.58 3.17
N LEU A 200 21.57 -11.65 2.22
CA LEU A 200 20.68 -11.60 1.05
C LEU A 200 20.79 -12.86 0.17
N GLU A 201 22.02 -13.31 -0.10
CA GLU A 201 22.29 -14.49 -0.91
C GLU A 201 21.77 -15.76 -0.24
N GLU A 202 21.97 -15.90 1.07
CA GLU A 202 21.42 -17.03 1.83
C GLU A 202 19.88 -17.00 1.87
N LEU A 203 19.27 -15.82 2.04
CA LEU A 203 17.82 -15.66 1.94
C LEU A 203 17.30 -16.10 0.57
N CYS A 204 17.96 -15.70 -0.51
CA CYS A 204 17.60 -16.10 -1.87
C CYS A 204 17.75 -17.61 -2.10
N GLN A 205 18.80 -18.23 -1.55
CA GLN A 205 19.00 -19.68 -1.62
C GLN A 205 17.91 -20.42 -0.83
N LEU A 206 17.55 -19.94 0.36
CA LEU A 206 16.51 -20.53 1.18
C LEU A 206 15.13 -20.40 0.51
N LEU A 207 14.83 -19.25 -0.09
CA LEU A 207 13.61 -19.04 -0.88
C LEU A 207 13.52 -20.02 -2.05
N ASN A 208 14.59 -20.17 -2.83
CA ASN A 208 14.67 -21.16 -3.92
C ASN A 208 14.42 -22.59 -3.41
N ARG A 209 15.02 -22.97 -2.28
CA ARG A 209 14.81 -24.27 -1.65
C ARG A 209 13.36 -24.47 -1.21
N ASN A 210 12.78 -23.50 -0.51
CA ASN A 210 11.40 -23.56 -0.02
C ASN A 210 10.38 -23.67 -1.16
N CYS A 211 10.67 -23.01 -2.29
CA CYS A 211 9.82 -23.04 -3.49
C CYS A 211 10.17 -24.17 -4.47
N ASN A 212 11.13 -25.05 -4.15
CA ASN A 212 11.66 -26.09 -5.04
C ASN A 212 11.99 -25.58 -6.46
N THR A 213 12.74 -24.49 -6.53
CA THR A 213 13.11 -23.80 -7.79
C THR A 213 14.55 -23.28 -7.73
N GLN A 214 15.03 -22.72 -8.84
CA GLN A 214 16.32 -22.01 -8.95
C GLN A 214 16.18 -20.63 -9.60
N LYS A 215 14.94 -20.19 -9.84
CA LYS A 215 14.61 -18.98 -10.60
C LYS A 215 14.94 -17.69 -9.84
N TYR A 216 14.96 -17.70 -8.51
CA TYR A 216 15.25 -16.48 -7.77
C TYR A 216 16.75 -16.17 -7.80
N LYS A 217 17.10 -14.92 -8.12
CA LYS A 217 18.46 -14.39 -8.17
C LYS A 217 18.54 -13.08 -7.40
N THR A 218 19.71 -12.77 -6.85
CA THR A 218 19.98 -11.51 -6.14
C THR A 218 20.49 -10.42 -7.09
N ARG A 219 20.22 -9.16 -6.76
CA ARG A 219 20.78 -8.00 -7.45
C ARG A 219 20.96 -6.85 -6.46
N TYR A 220 22.16 -6.30 -6.37
CA TYR A 220 22.51 -5.17 -5.52
C TYR A 220 23.68 -4.39 -6.15
N TYR A 221 23.87 -3.13 -5.75
CA TYR A 221 24.91 -2.28 -6.33
C TYR A 221 26.31 -2.72 -5.91
N LYS A 222 26.54 -2.80 -4.59
CA LYS A 222 27.75 -3.32 -3.96
C LYS A 222 27.41 -3.79 -2.55
N ASP A 223 28.30 -4.59 -1.96
CA ASP A 223 28.18 -4.99 -0.57
C ASP A 223 28.25 -3.79 0.40
N ASN A 224 27.33 -3.73 1.36
CA ASN A 224 27.26 -2.65 2.35
C ASN A 224 26.66 -3.15 3.66
N VAL A 225 27.40 -2.96 4.76
CA VAL A 225 26.98 -3.35 6.11
C VAL A 225 26.17 -2.28 6.83
N GLN A 226 26.07 -1.07 6.28
CA GLN A 226 25.25 0.03 6.85
C GLN A 226 23.81 0.02 6.32
N GLY A 227 23.32 -1.11 5.81
CA GLY A 227 22.01 -1.22 5.17
C GLY A 227 22.03 -0.77 3.70
N MET A 228 21.48 -1.59 2.82
CA MET A 228 21.32 -1.30 1.39
C MET A 228 19.89 -1.56 0.91
N ALA A 229 19.51 -0.87 -0.17
CA ALA A 229 18.38 -1.21 -1.01
C ALA A 229 18.84 -2.22 -2.08
N CYS A 230 18.24 -3.41 -2.09
CA CYS A 230 18.61 -4.51 -2.97
C CYS A 230 17.38 -5.27 -3.49
N PHE A 231 17.61 -6.23 -4.38
CA PHE A 231 16.55 -6.99 -5.03
C PHE A 231 16.79 -8.50 -4.98
N ILE A 232 15.70 -9.25 -4.85
CA ILE A 232 15.60 -10.66 -5.26
C ILE A 232 14.57 -10.71 -6.39
N TYR A 233 14.88 -11.33 -7.53
CA TYR A 233 13.97 -11.38 -8.68
C TYR A 233 13.87 -12.79 -9.26
N ASN A 234 12.69 -13.11 -9.80
CA ASN A 234 12.39 -14.32 -10.54
C ASN A 234 12.94 -14.17 -11.97
N SER A 235 14.05 -14.85 -12.28
CA SER A 235 14.71 -14.77 -13.59
C SER A 235 13.88 -15.33 -14.74
N ASP A 236 12.88 -16.18 -14.45
CA ASP A 236 11.98 -16.70 -15.48
C ASP A 236 10.97 -15.63 -15.90
N ALA A 237 10.57 -14.75 -14.97
CA ALA A 237 9.61 -13.67 -15.24
C ALA A 237 10.27 -12.40 -15.78
N VAL A 238 11.40 -11.98 -15.21
CA VAL A 238 12.03 -10.70 -15.54
C VAL A 238 13.53 -10.80 -15.77
N THR A 239 14.04 -9.92 -16.63
CA THR A 239 15.46 -9.70 -16.88
C THR A 239 15.86 -8.29 -16.45
N PRO A 240 16.87 -8.12 -15.57
CA PRO A 240 17.42 -6.79 -15.27
C PRO A 240 18.03 -6.15 -16.52
N VAL A 241 17.71 -4.89 -16.75
CA VAL A 241 18.28 -4.07 -17.84
C VAL A 241 19.33 -3.14 -17.24
N GLY A 242 20.51 -3.03 -17.85
CA GLY A 242 21.54 -2.07 -17.40
C GLY A 242 22.07 -2.30 -15.97
N ALA A 243 22.82 -1.32 -15.49
CA ALA A 243 23.41 -1.33 -14.15
C ALA A 243 22.50 -0.63 -13.13
N ILE A 244 22.58 -1.05 -11.86
CA ILE A 244 21.92 -0.32 -10.77
C ILE A 244 22.46 1.11 -10.72
N SER A 245 21.54 2.06 -10.72
CA SER A 245 21.83 3.49 -10.55
C SER A 245 21.59 3.90 -9.09
N LEU A 246 22.40 4.83 -8.57
CA LEU A 246 22.25 5.38 -7.23
C LEU A 246 21.71 6.81 -7.31
N ASN A 247 20.70 7.14 -6.52
CA ASN A 247 20.28 8.53 -6.35
C ASN A 247 21.19 9.22 -5.32
N LYS A 248 22.07 10.09 -5.83
CA LYS A 248 23.02 10.90 -5.04
C LYS A 248 22.68 12.39 -5.04
N LEU A 249 21.49 12.75 -5.52
CA LEU A 249 21.14 14.15 -5.82
C LEU A 249 20.71 14.96 -4.59
N ALA A 250 20.21 14.30 -3.53
CA ALA A 250 19.95 14.96 -2.24
C ALA A 250 21.27 15.22 -1.52
N ASP A 251 22.08 14.16 -1.42
CA ASP A 251 23.46 14.17 -0.97
C ASP A 251 24.13 12.80 -1.25
N ASN A 252 25.37 12.64 -0.75
CA ASN A 252 26.12 11.39 -0.80
C ASN A 252 26.05 10.59 0.51
N TYR A 253 25.04 10.81 1.35
CA TYR A 253 24.84 10.03 2.59
C TYR A 253 24.05 8.76 2.28
N LEU A 254 24.69 7.61 2.56
CA LEU A 254 24.16 6.26 2.36
C LEU A 254 23.46 6.08 1.00
N PRO A 255 24.12 6.40 -0.13
CA PRO A 255 23.47 6.35 -1.44
C PRO A 255 23.04 4.93 -1.84
N GLU A 256 23.65 3.89 -1.26
CA GLU A 256 23.26 2.49 -1.47
C GLU A 256 21.87 2.14 -0.93
N ARG A 257 21.25 3.04 -0.14
CA ARG A 257 19.86 2.93 0.30
C ARG A 257 18.85 3.51 -0.70
N LYS A 258 19.32 4.12 -1.80
CA LYS A 258 18.50 4.84 -2.79
C LYS A 258 18.89 4.40 -4.20
N THR A 259 18.30 3.31 -4.67
CA THR A 259 18.71 2.62 -5.91
C THR A 259 17.62 2.61 -6.97
N ALA A 260 18.01 2.49 -8.24
CA ALA A 260 17.10 2.21 -9.34
C ALA A 260 17.63 1.10 -10.25
N GLN A 261 16.74 0.22 -10.69
CA GLN A 261 17.01 -0.89 -11.60
C GLN A 261 15.89 -0.98 -12.64
N GLY A 262 16.25 -0.97 -13.93
CA GLY A 262 15.30 -1.31 -14.99
C GLY A 262 15.05 -2.82 -15.02
N PHE A 263 13.81 -3.23 -15.21
CA PHE A 263 13.43 -4.62 -15.41
C PHE A 263 12.62 -4.75 -16.69
N GLN A 264 12.87 -5.82 -17.43
CA GLN A 264 12.10 -6.23 -18.59
C GLN A 264 11.27 -7.46 -18.24
N LEU A 265 9.97 -7.42 -18.51
CA LEU A 265 9.10 -8.58 -18.42
C LEU A 265 9.36 -9.51 -19.61
N ASN A 266 9.74 -10.76 -19.34
CA ASN A 266 10.21 -11.68 -20.37
C ASN A 266 9.09 -12.07 -21.36
N SER A 267 7.84 -12.16 -20.89
CA SER A 267 6.70 -12.63 -21.69
C SER A 267 6.25 -11.69 -22.80
N ASN A 268 6.48 -10.38 -22.65
CA ASN A 268 6.05 -9.37 -23.63
C ASN A 268 7.09 -8.28 -23.92
N GLN A 269 8.28 -8.35 -23.30
CA GLN A 269 9.38 -7.42 -23.46
C GLN A 269 9.12 -5.99 -22.96
N GLU A 270 7.97 -5.75 -22.30
CA GLU A 270 7.69 -4.46 -21.66
C GLU A 270 8.67 -4.20 -20.52
N ARG A 271 8.93 -2.93 -20.25
CA ARG A 271 9.91 -2.49 -19.28
C ARG A 271 9.29 -1.50 -18.31
N PHE A 272 9.97 -1.37 -17.17
CA PHE A 272 9.72 -0.30 -16.21
C PHE A 272 10.99 -0.13 -15.36
N ILE A 273 11.04 0.96 -14.61
CA ILE A 273 12.15 1.29 -13.72
C ILE A 273 11.66 1.20 -12.28
N LEU A 274 12.34 0.40 -11.47
CA LEU A 274 12.04 0.23 -10.06
C LEU A 274 13.05 1.02 -9.22
N CYS A 275 12.57 2.07 -8.55
CA CYS A 275 13.31 2.89 -7.60
C CYS A 275 13.04 2.41 -6.17
N CYS A 276 14.02 1.76 -5.53
CA CYS A 276 13.92 1.28 -4.15
C CYS A 276 14.64 2.25 -3.21
N ASN A 277 13.92 2.78 -2.22
CA ASN A 277 14.41 3.84 -1.36
C ASN A 277 14.26 3.48 0.12
N HIS A 278 15.25 3.89 0.90
CA HIS A 278 15.16 3.99 2.36
C HIS A 278 15.71 5.35 2.80
N TRP A 279 14.81 6.25 3.18
CA TRP A 279 15.12 7.65 3.49
C TRP A 279 15.46 7.88 4.96
N LYS A 280 15.91 9.09 5.29
CA LYS A 280 16.28 9.45 6.66
C LYS A 280 15.10 9.26 7.61
N SER A 281 15.32 8.48 8.67
CA SER A 281 14.31 8.24 9.71
C SER A 281 13.79 9.50 10.41
N LYS A 282 12.57 9.41 10.96
CA LYS A 282 11.85 10.49 11.67
C LYS A 282 12.47 10.89 13.02
N SER A 283 13.51 10.20 13.45
CA SER A 283 14.18 10.41 14.75
C SER A 283 15.71 10.33 14.62
N GLY A 284 16.42 10.67 15.69
CA GLY A 284 17.87 10.51 15.77
C GLY A 284 18.45 11.18 17.00
N SER A 285 19.67 10.82 17.32
CA SER A 285 20.47 11.48 18.36
C SER A 285 21.18 12.70 17.78
N ASN A 286 21.39 13.75 18.61
CA ASN A 286 22.14 14.96 18.22
C ASN A 286 21.59 15.64 16.95
N VAL A 287 20.27 15.80 16.88
CA VAL A 287 19.58 16.41 15.73
C VAL A 287 20.04 17.87 15.55
N PRO A 288 20.63 18.24 14.40
CA PRO A 288 20.99 19.62 14.10
C PRO A 288 19.78 20.55 14.12
N GLU A 289 19.98 21.82 14.49
CA GLU A 289 18.89 22.81 14.65
C GLU A 289 17.93 22.85 13.47
N GLN A 290 18.46 22.91 12.24
CA GLN A 290 17.69 22.95 10.99
C GLN A 290 16.81 21.69 10.74
N TYR A 291 17.05 20.60 11.47
CA TYR A 291 16.34 19.33 11.34
C TYR A 291 15.55 18.97 12.61
N LYS A 292 15.51 19.85 13.62
CA LYS A 292 14.70 19.60 14.82
C LYS A 292 13.23 19.44 14.47
N ASP A 293 12.57 18.61 15.27
CA ASP A 293 11.12 18.44 15.20
C ASP A 293 10.44 19.78 15.50
N LYS A 294 9.46 20.14 14.67
CA LYS A 294 8.66 21.36 14.81
C LYS A 294 7.39 21.12 15.64
N GLY A 295 7.11 19.88 16.04
CA GLY A 295 5.90 19.50 16.76
C GLY A 295 4.65 19.48 15.87
N ASP A 296 4.82 19.49 14.56
CA ASP A 296 3.75 19.48 13.55
C ASP A 296 3.33 18.05 13.14
N GLY A 297 3.89 17.04 13.81
CA GLY A 297 3.64 15.61 13.58
C GLY A 297 4.61 14.94 12.61
N GLN A 298 5.48 15.70 11.96
CA GLN A 298 6.38 15.14 10.95
C GLN A 298 7.64 14.54 11.57
N GLY A 299 7.99 14.89 12.80
CA GLY A 299 9.19 14.43 13.48
C GLY A 299 10.46 15.12 12.99
N ALA A 300 11.59 14.72 13.55
CA ALA A 300 12.90 15.25 13.16
C ALA A 300 13.25 14.91 11.70
N TYR A 301 14.20 15.65 11.14
CA TYR A 301 14.72 15.49 9.78
C TYR A 301 13.66 15.59 8.67
N ASN A 302 12.49 16.17 8.92
CA ASN A 302 11.50 16.40 7.85
C ASN A 302 12.08 17.21 6.67
N PRO A 303 12.79 18.34 6.88
CA PRO A 303 13.41 19.07 5.76
C PRO A 303 14.39 18.22 4.94
N ARG A 304 15.04 17.26 5.58
CA ARG A 304 15.93 16.31 4.90
C ARG A 304 15.15 15.32 4.05
N ARG A 305 14.04 14.75 4.55
CA ARG A 305 13.16 13.88 3.75
C ARG A 305 12.55 14.64 2.57
N VAL A 306 12.21 15.92 2.72
CA VAL A 306 11.77 16.78 1.61
C VAL A 306 12.87 16.91 0.54
N GLN A 307 14.12 17.14 0.93
CA GLN A 307 15.25 17.15 -0.02
C GLN A 307 15.42 15.80 -0.74
N GLU A 308 15.21 14.68 -0.05
CA GLU A 308 15.25 13.33 -0.66
C GLU A 308 14.10 13.10 -1.65
N ALA A 309 12.92 13.66 -1.38
CA ALA A 309 11.79 13.65 -2.31
C ALA A 309 12.07 14.49 -3.57
N GLU A 310 12.54 15.73 -3.43
CA GLU A 310 12.91 16.60 -4.55
C GLU A 310 14.02 15.99 -5.41
N ALA A 311 15.03 15.39 -4.76
CA ALA A 311 16.10 14.67 -5.44
C ALA A 311 15.57 13.45 -6.21
N THR A 312 14.60 12.73 -5.66
CA THR A 312 13.96 11.59 -6.34
C THR A 312 13.23 12.04 -7.60
N LEU A 313 12.50 13.17 -7.57
CA LEU A 313 11.87 13.73 -8.77
C LEU A 313 12.89 14.14 -9.85
N LYS A 314 14.02 14.73 -9.44
CA LYS A 314 15.13 15.06 -10.37
C LYS A 314 15.74 13.78 -10.95
N PHE A 315 16.01 12.80 -10.10
CA PHE A 315 16.59 11.53 -10.46
C PHE A 315 15.71 10.76 -11.45
N ILE A 316 14.39 10.74 -11.24
CA ILE A 316 13.41 10.15 -12.18
C ILE A 316 13.60 10.73 -13.60
N LYS A 317 13.80 12.03 -13.75
CA LYS A 317 14.03 12.64 -15.07
C LYS A 317 15.35 12.20 -15.73
N GLU A 318 16.33 11.79 -14.95
CA GLU A 318 17.62 11.27 -15.44
C GLU A 318 17.53 9.78 -15.78
N ILE A 319 16.89 8.98 -14.92
CA ILE A 319 16.79 7.54 -15.13
C ILE A 319 15.84 7.17 -16.26
N THR A 320 14.77 7.92 -16.50
CA THR A 320 13.86 7.64 -17.63
C THR A 320 14.58 7.81 -18.98
N LYS A 321 15.52 8.74 -19.07
CA LYS A 321 16.41 8.88 -20.24
C LYS A 321 17.42 7.76 -20.36
N THR A 322 17.98 7.33 -19.22
CA THR A 322 18.99 6.27 -19.16
C THR A 322 18.42 4.92 -19.61
N TYR A 323 17.19 4.63 -19.22
CA TYR A 323 16.49 3.39 -19.56
C TYR A 323 15.60 3.51 -20.80
N ASN A 324 15.40 4.73 -21.31
CA ASN A 324 14.46 5.07 -22.39
C ASN A 324 13.05 4.54 -22.12
N ASP A 325 12.56 4.80 -20.90
CA ASP A 325 11.28 4.29 -20.41
C ASP A 325 10.69 5.30 -19.42
N PRO A 326 9.43 5.75 -19.60
CA PRO A 326 8.79 6.69 -18.69
C PRO A 326 8.19 6.03 -17.44
N ASP A 327 8.04 4.70 -17.42
CA ASP A 327 7.33 3.97 -16.39
C ASP A 327 8.24 3.74 -15.17
N VAL A 328 7.97 4.47 -14.10
CA VAL A 328 8.74 4.40 -12.86
C VAL A 328 7.86 4.06 -11.68
N LEU A 329 8.27 3.03 -10.93
CA LEU A 329 7.72 2.67 -9.62
C LEU A 329 8.71 3.09 -8.53
N VAL A 330 8.28 3.97 -7.63
CA VAL A 330 9.02 4.37 -6.43
C VAL A 330 8.47 3.59 -5.24
N VAL A 331 9.31 2.77 -4.63
CA VAL A 331 8.94 1.93 -3.50
C VAL A 331 9.93 2.03 -2.34
N GLY A 332 9.52 1.49 -1.19
CA GLY A 332 10.36 1.32 -0.01
C GLY A 332 9.97 2.26 1.14
N ASP A 333 10.76 2.25 2.20
CA ASP A 333 10.51 3.03 3.41
C ASP A 333 10.95 4.48 3.23
N LEU A 334 9.98 5.35 2.95
CA LEU A 334 10.21 6.78 2.78
C LEU A 334 10.23 7.52 4.13
N ASN A 335 10.00 6.82 5.24
CA ASN A 335 10.00 7.34 6.60
C ASN A 335 9.06 8.55 6.74
N ALA A 336 7.93 8.56 6.05
CA ALA A 336 6.95 9.63 6.10
C ALA A 336 5.53 9.08 5.94
N TYR A 337 4.59 9.60 6.73
CA TYR A 337 3.18 9.28 6.60
C TYR A 337 2.56 10.02 5.40
N THR A 338 1.40 9.55 4.93
CA THR A 338 0.78 9.95 3.66
C THR A 338 0.65 11.45 3.44
N CYS A 339 0.24 12.22 4.46
CA CYS A 339 0.01 13.66 4.30
C CYS A 339 1.25 14.50 4.60
N GLU A 340 2.40 13.91 4.91
CA GLU A 340 3.62 14.65 5.24
C GLU A 340 4.26 15.31 4.00
N ASP A 341 4.99 16.39 4.24
CA ASP A 341 5.64 17.20 3.21
C ASP A 341 6.44 16.41 2.16
N PRO A 342 7.28 15.41 2.51
CA PRO A 342 8.00 14.63 1.51
C PRO A 342 7.09 13.83 0.57
N ILE A 343 5.98 13.27 1.04
CA ILE A 343 5.03 12.53 0.18
C ILE A 343 4.26 13.50 -0.71
N ARG A 344 3.77 14.61 -0.14
CA ARG A 344 3.13 15.68 -0.90
C ARG A 344 4.06 16.28 -1.96
N THR A 345 5.36 16.36 -1.68
CA THR A 345 6.37 16.79 -2.65
C THR A 345 6.41 15.86 -3.86
N LEU A 346 6.39 14.55 -3.64
CA LEU A 346 6.35 13.55 -4.72
C LEU A 346 5.04 13.63 -5.52
N GLU A 347 3.90 13.77 -4.86
CA GLU A 347 2.58 13.86 -5.51
C GLU A 347 2.44 15.15 -6.33
N ASN A 348 2.86 16.30 -5.79
CA ASN A 348 2.95 17.56 -6.52
C ASN A 348 3.94 17.48 -7.71
N GLY A 349 4.91 16.57 -7.64
CA GLY A 349 5.82 16.22 -8.72
C GLY A 349 5.21 15.34 -9.82
N GLY A 350 3.95 14.92 -9.67
CA GLY A 350 3.21 14.12 -10.65
C GLY A 350 3.26 12.60 -10.42
N LEU A 351 3.75 12.15 -9.26
CA LEU A 351 3.62 10.75 -8.87
C LEU A 351 2.24 10.48 -8.25
N VAL A 352 1.71 9.29 -8.46
CA VAL A 352 0.45 8.84 -7.87
C VAL A 352 0.75 7.86 -6.75
N ASN A 353 0.24 8.12 -5.55
CA ASN A 353 0.31 7.18 -4.45
C ASN A 353 -0.69 6.03 -4.69
N LEU A 354 -0.18 4.81 -4.88
CA LEU A 354 -1.02 3.66 -5.20
C LEU A 354 -1.79 3.17 -3.97
N LEU A 355 -1.26 3.37 -2.76
CA LEU A 355 -1.94 2.95 -1.54
C LEU A 355 -3.17 3.81 -1.23
N THR A 356 -3.15 5.10 -1.54
CA THR A 356 -4.36 5.95 -1.41
C THR A 356 -5.43 5.58 -2.44
N THR A 357 -5.03 5.01 -3.58
CA THR A 357 -5.93 4.59 -4.65
C THR A 357 -6.58 3.23 -4.36
N TYR A 358 -5.76 2.23 -4.00
CA TYR A 358 -6.20 0.83 -3.90
C TYR A 358 -6.45 0.37 -2.47
N ALA A 359 -5.81 0.99 -1.47
CA ALA A 359 -5.87 0.56 -0.08
C ALA A 359 -5.95 1.71 0.94
N PRO A 360 -6.82 2.73 0.76
CA PRO A 360 -6.80 3.98 1.55
C PRO A 360 -7.06 3.81 3.07
N ASN A 361 -7.57 2.65 3.47
CA ASN A 361 -7.87 2.30 4.85
C ASN A 361 -6.99 1.17 5.39
N GLN A 362 -5.91 0.82 4.70
CA GLN A 362 -4.91 -0.14 5.16
C GLN A 362 -3.64 0.56 5.64
N TYR A 363 -2.78 -0.19 6.30
CA TYR A 363 -1.57 0.30 6.92
C TYR A 363 -0.50 -0.79 6.92
N SER A 364 0.77 -0.40 6.95
CA SER A 364 1.91 -1.32 7.02
C SER A 364 2.70 -1.19 8.32
N TYR A 365 2.42 -0.18 9.13
CA TYR A 365 3.19 0.22 10.30
C TYR A 365 2.28 0.63 11.46
N ALA A 366 2.70 0.30 12.68
CA ALA A 366 2.01 0.66 13.91
C ALA A 366 3.03 1.03 14.98
N TYR A 367 2.86 2.19 15.62
CA TYR A 367 3.83 2.69 16.57
C TYR A 367 3.18 3.47 17.71
N PHE A 368 3.78 3.38 18.90
CA PHE A 368 3.37 4.18 20.04
C PHE A 368 4.01 5.56 19.99
N SER A 369 3.20 6.59 19.78
CA SER A 369 3.67 7.96 19.92
C SER A 369 2.60 8.83 20.56
N ASN A 370 3.03 9.86 21.28
CA ASN A 370 2.14 10.88 21.83
C ASN A 370 0.95 10.30 22.61
N GLY A 371 1.20 9.26 23.42
CA GLY A 371 0.21 8.68 24.32
C GLY A 371 -0.77 7.69 23.71
N SER A 372 -0.60 7.29 22.44
CA SER A 372 -1.43 6.25 21.80
C SER A 372 -0.63 5.37 20.84
N TYR A 373 -1.02 4.10 20.72
CA TYR A 373 -0.61 3.27 19.57
C TYR A 373 -1.51 3.62 18.38
N ALA A 374 -0.89 4.05 17.28
CA ALA A 374 -1.60 4.47 16.10
C ALA A 374 -0.96 3.86 14.85
N VAL A 375 -1.78 3.66 13.81
CA VAL A 375 -1.38 2.98 12.58
C VAL A 375 -1.24 3.96 11.41
N GLY A 376 -0.45 3.56 10.41
CA GLY A 376 -0.28 4.23 9.13
C GLY A 376 0.71 3.47 8.25
N TYR A 377 1.25 4.09 7.21
CA TYR A 377 2.33 3.48 6.44
C TYR A 377 3.47 4.45 6.19
N LEU A 378 4.69 3.91 6.31
CA LEU A 378 5.95 4.59 5.96
C LEU A 378 6.57 4.00 4.69
N ASP A 379 6.19 2.76 4.36
CA ASP A 379 6.50 2.10 3.10
C ASP A 379 5.48 2.52 2.04
N HIS A 380 5.97 3.13 0.97
CA HIS A 380 5.11 3.61 -0.11
C HIS A 380 5.26 2.78 -1.37
N SER A 381 4.25 2.85 -2.22
CA SER A 381 4.31 2.49 -3.62
C SER A 381 3.71 3.63 -4.42
N LEU A 382 4.56 4.41 -5.10
CA LEU A 382 4.15 5.53 -5.96
C LEU A 382 4.56 5.28 -7.39
N ALA A 383 3.69 5.63 -8.35
CA ALA A 383 3.97 5.44 -9.77
C ALA A 383 3.95 6.77 -10.52
N THR A 384 4.78 6.89 -11.57
CA THR A 384 4.55 7.88 -12.62
C THR A 384 3.20 7.65 -13.28
N SER A 385 2.54 8.72 -13.76
CA SER A 385 1.24 8.64 -14.42
C SER A 385 1.14 7.69 -15.62
N THR A 386 2.26 7.34 -16.26
CA THR A 386 2.29 6.33 -17.35
C THR A 386 2.23 4.90 -16.81
N LEU A 387 2.93 4.62 -15.71
CA LEU A 387 2.92 3.32 -15.04
C LEU A 387 1.64 3.10 -14.23
N GLU A 388 1.08 4.14 -13.60
CA GLU A 388 -0.16 4.04 -12.81
C GLU A 388 -1.31 3.40 -13.61
N LYS A 389 -1.42 3.74 -14.90
CA LYS A 389 -2.41 3.15 -15.83
C LYS A 389 -2.24 1.65 -16.08
N GLN A 390 -1.10 1.11 -15.67
CA GLN A 390 -0.73 -0.31 -15.77
C GLN A 390 -0.75 -0.98 -14.40
N VAL A 391 -1.02 -0.25 -13.32
CA VAL A 391 -1.25 -0.82 -11.98
C VAL A 391 -2.67 -1.38 -11.95
N THR A 392 -2.81 -2.52 -11.28
CA THR A 392 -4.10 -3.23 -11.14
C THR A 392 -4.53 -3.36 -9.69
N ASP A 393 -3.56 -3.39 -8.76
CA ASP A 393 -3.79 -3.36 -7.32
C ASP A 393 -2.50 -2.95 -6.59
N ALA A 394 -2.63 -2.36 -5.41
CA ALA A 394 -1.52 -2.11 -4.49
C ALA A 394 -2.00 -2.10 -3.04
N ARG A 395 -1.39 -2.94 -2.18
CA ARG A 395 -1.82 -3.06 -0.78
C ARG A 395 -0.74 -3.64 0.14
N PRO A 396 -0.78 -3.34 1.45
CA PRO A 396 0.01 -4.05 2.44
C PRO A 396 -0.37 -5.54 2.56
N PHE A 397 0.63 -6.40 2.71
CA PHE A 397 0.46 -7.79 3.15
C PHE A 397 0.71 -7.87 4.66
N ARG A 398 -0.37 -7.82 5.43
CA ARG A 398 -0.37 -7.53 6.86
C ARG A 398 0.04 -8.72 7.73
N ILE A 399 1.35 -8.96 7.80
CA ILE A 399 1.96 -10.04 8.58
C ILE A 399 2.78 -9.57 9.80
N ASN A 400 2.98 -8.26 9.97
CA ASN A 400 3.99 -7.73 10.89
C ASN A 400 3.46 -6.68 11.87
N ALA A 401 3.00 -5.53 11.37
CA ALA A 401 2.63 -4.38 12.22
C ALA A 401 1.47 -4.67 13.18
N ASP A 402 0.63 -5.64 12.86
CA ASP A 402 -0.50 -6.03 13.70
C ASP A 402 -0.11 -6.94 14.87
N GLU A 403 1.01 -7.65 14.74
CA GLU A 403 1.42 -8.68 15.67
C GLU A 403 1.97 -8.07 16.97
N PRO A 404 1.75 -8.71 18.13
CA PRO A 404 2.30 -8.24 19.39
C PRO A 404 3.83 -8.22 19.39
N GLN A 405 4.41 -7.25 20.08
CA GLN A 405 5.86 -7.14 20.24
C GLN A 405 6.49 -8.41 20.86
N LYS A 406 5.78 -9.19 21.69
CA LYS A 406 6.33 -10.44 22.25
C LYS A 406 6.74 -11.47 21.18
N MET A 407 6.15 -11.38 20.00
CA MET A 407 6.44 -12.25 18.85
C MET A 407 7.64 -11.76 18.03
N ASP A 408 8.20 -10.59 18.38
CA ASP A 408 9.36 -10.02 17.70
C ASP A 408 10.59 -10.92 17.84
N VAL A 409 11.48 -10.84 16.85
CA VAL A 409 12.60 -11.77 16.67
C VAL A 409 13.68 -11.63 17.73
N ASP A 410 13.69 -10.52 18.47
CA ASP A 410 14.59 -10.29 19.59
C ASP A 410 14.00 -10.76 20.93
N GLN A 411 12.76 -11.26 20.94
CA GLN A 411 12.07 -11.70 22.14
C GLN A 411 12.16 -13.20 22.37
N SER A 412 12.08 -13.61 23.65
CA SER A 412 12.06 -15.01 24.07
C SER A 412 10.82 -15.80 23.65
N GLY A 413 9.79 -15.15 23.09
CA GLY A 413 8.52 -15.74 22.68
C GLY A 413 8.36 -15.96 21.17
N VAL A 414 9.40 -15.72 20.38
CA VAL A 414 9.35 -15.79 18.91
C VAL A 414 9.02 -17.21 18.41
N GLN A 415 8.01 -17.30 17.55
CA GLN A 415 7.70 -18.51 16.79
C GLN A 415 8.58 -18.55 15.53
N LYS A 416 9.28 -19.66 15.30
CA LYS A 416 10.30 -19.77 14.24
C LYS A 416 9.78 -20.37 12.93
N ASP A 417 8.62 -20.99 12.97
CA ASP A 417 8.01 -21.82 11.93
C ASP A 417 6.92 -21.08 11.13
N ASN A 418 6.86 -19.76 11.23
CA ASN A 418 5.93 -18.93 10.47
C ASN A 418 6.55 -17.58 10.03
N MET A 419 5.84 -16.85 9.18
CA MET A 419 6.29 -15.57 8.63
C MET A 419 5.94 -14.33 9.45
N TYR A 420 5.09 -14.47 10.47
CA TYR A 420 4.51 -13.33 11.18
C TYR A 420 5.52 -12.65 12.11
N ARG A 421 5.45 -11.33 12.24
CA ARG A 421 6.38 -10.50 13.03
C ARG A 421 7.85 -10.80 12.71
N CYS A 422 8.18 -10.91 11.42
CA CYS A 422 9.56 -11.03 10.96
C CYS A 422 10.26 -9.67 10.77
N SER A 423 9.48 -8.58 10.85
CA SER A 423 9.88 -7.18 10.79
C SER A 423 8.82 -6.38 11.56
N ASP A 424 9.10 -5.12 11.89
CA ASP A 424 8.12 -4.14 12.36
C ASP A 424 7.31 -3.51 11.22
N HIS A 425 7.74 -3.67 9.97
CA HIS A 425 7.04 -3.23 8.76
C HIS A 425 6.32 -4.38 8.05
N SER A 426 5.11 -4.17 7.57
CA SER A 426 4.44 -5.13 6.67
C SER A 426 4.84 -4.85 5.21
N PRO A 427 5.14 -5.87 4.38
CA PRO A 427 5.49 -5.65 2.98
C PRO A 427 4.34 -5.01 2.20
N ILE A 428 4.67 -4.17 1.21
CA ILE A 428 3.72 -3.63 0.25
C ILE A 428 3.79 -4.45 -1.03
N VAL A 429 2.64 -4.89 -1.54
CA VAL A 429 2.51 -5.64 -2.79
C VAL A 429 1.90 -4.72 -3.84
N THR A 430 2.51 -4.66 -5.02
CA THR A 430 2.02 -3.91 -6.18
C THR A 430 1.89 -4.87 -7.36
N PHE A 431 0.72 -4.88 -7.98
CA PHE A 431 0.39 -5.71 -9.12
C PHE A 431 0.32 -4.86 -10.38
N LEU A 432 1.13 -5.24 -11.37
CA LEU A 432 1.26 -4.57 -12.64
C LEU A 432 0.73 -5.46 -13.76
N ASN A 433 0.14 -4.84 -14.77
CA ASN A 433 -0.24 -5.44 -16.04
C ASN A 433 0.44 -4.65 -17.16
N LEU A 434 1.76 -4.85 -17.27
CA LEU A 434 2.62 -4.13 -18.19
C LEU A 434 2.20 -4.39 -19.64
N GLY A 435 2.11 -3.33 -20.45
CA GLY A 435 1.68 -3.39 -21.85
C GLY A 435 0.15 -3.39 -22.07
N ASN A 436 -0.66 -3.37 -21.00
CA ASN A 436 -2.12 -3.19 -21.10
C ASN A 436 -2.56 -1.71 -20.95
N GLY A 437 -1.65 -0.84 -20.50
CA GLY A 437 -1.84 0.60 -20.56
C GLY A 437 -1.62 1.07 -21.99
N SER A 438 -2.60 1.76 -22.58
CA SER A 438 -2.30 2.67 -23.69
C SER A 438 -1.38 3.76 -23.13
N THR A 439 -0.07 3.56 -23.26
CA THR A 439 0.97 4.52 -22.85
C THR A 439 0.91 5.82 -23.64
N GLY A 440 0.03 5.92 -24.66
CA GLY A 440 0.05 7.04 -25.60
C GLY A 440 1.37 7.18 -26.36
N ILE A 441 2.30 6.21 -26.21
CA ILE A 441 3.60 6.15 -26.85
C ILE A 441 3.77 4.71 -27.31
N GLU A 442 3.57 4.49 -28.61
CA GLU A 442 3.91 3.22 -29.25
C GLU A 442 5.43 3.00 -29.13
N THR A 443 5.84 1.90 -28.49
CA THR A 443 7.16 1.31 -28.69
C THR A 443 7.29 1.03 -30.19
N PRO A 444 8.38 1.47 -30.87
CA PRO A 444 8.57 1.21 -32.29
C PRO A 444 8.86 -0.28 -32.50
N THR A 445 7.79 -1.06 -32.53
CA THR A 445 7.80 -2.42 -33.06
C THR A 445 7.42 -2.33 -34.53
N ILE A 446 8.26 -2.97 -35.33
CA ILE A 446 8.27 -2.97 -36.78
C ILE A 446 6.86 -3.27 -37.34
N SER A 447 6.34 -2.34 -38.14
CA SER A 447 5.32 -2.56 -39.17
C SER A 447 3.97 -3.14 -38.70
N ARG A 448 3.16 -2.33 -38.01
CA ARG A 448 1.71 -2.33 -38.28
C ARG A 448 1.41 -1.33 -39.40
N PRO A 449 0.45 -1.60 -40.31
CA PRO A 449 0.06 -0.60 -41.28
C PRO A 449 -0.47 0.63 -40.53
N ALA A 450 0.21 1.76 -40.71
CA ALA A 450 -0.12 3.03 -40.08
C ALA A 450 -1.35 3.62 -40.79
N ILE A 451 -2.52 3.05 -40.52
CA ILE A 451 -3.78 3.68 -40.89
C ILE A 451 -3.98 4.85 -39.93
N ARG A 452 -4.14 6.06 -40.47
CA ARG A 452 -4.40 7.30 -39.74
C ARG A 452 -5.74 7.85 -40.20
N LEU A 453 -6.62 8.12 -39.25
CA LEU A 453 -7.80 8.94 -39.48
C LEU A 453 -7.44 10.40 -39.18
N THR A 454 -7.61 11.28 -40.15
CA THR A 454 -7.32 12.71 -40.10
C THR A 454 -8.50 13.52 -40.65
N GLY A 455 -8.45 14.84 -40.51
CA GLY A 455 -9.51 15.76 -40.95
C GLY A 455 -10.37 16.28 -39.81
N ASP A 456 -11.00 17.44 -40.04
CA ASP A 456 -11.98 18.03 -39.13
C ASP A 456 -13.38 17.63 -39.62
N PRO A 457 -14.19 16.88 -38.83
CA PRO A 457 -15.55 16.52 -39.22
C PRO A 457 -16.45 17.74 -39.51
N ARG A 458 -16.12 18.95 -39.00
CA ARG A 458 -16.81 20.20 -39.36
C ARG A 458 -16.61 20.59 -40.83
N SER A 459 -15.55 20.11 -41.47
CA SER A 459 -15.29 20.27 -42.89
C SER A 459 -16.11 19.32 -43.76
N GLY A 460 -16.96 18.47 -43.16
CA GLY A 460 -17.92 17.62 -43.85
C GLY A 460 -17.37 16.27 -44.33
N TYR A 461 -16.10 15.97 -44.07
CA TYR A 461 -15.48 14.69 -44.39
C TYR A 461 -14.37 14.35 -43.38
N LEU A 462 -14.04 13.06 -43.30
CA LEU A 462 -12.86 12.53 -42.65
C LEU A 462 -11.94 11.92 -43.73
N THR A 463 -10.65 11.84 -43.46
CA THR A 463 -9.67 11.22 -44.37
C THR A 463 -8.97 10.06 -43.66
N LEU A 464 -8.96 8.89 -44.28
CA LEU A 464 -8.10 7.78 -43.90
C LEU A 464 -6.85 7.83 -44.77
N VAL A 465 -5.68 7.70 -44.18
CA VAL A 465 -4.40 7.57 -44.88
C VAL A 465 -3.70 6.32 -44.34
N SER A 466 -3.22 5.46 -45.22
CA SER A 466 -2.56 4.20 -44.88
C SER A 466 -1.24 4.08 -45.61
N ASN A 467 -0.29 3.34 -45.04
CA ASN A 467 0.93 2.91 -45.76
C ASN A 467 0.77 1.52 -46.42
N THR A 468 -0.42 0.92 -46.34
CA THR A 468 -0.83 -0.30 -47.06
C THR A 468 -2.16 -0.10 -47.77
N SER A 469 -2.45 -0.94 -48.77
CA SER A 469 -3.73 -0.88 -49.48
C SER A 469 -4.93 -1.17 -48.55
N LEU A 470 -5.92 -0.31 -48.60
CA LEU A 470 -7.22 -0.39 -47.93
C LEU A 470 -8.21 -1.11 -48.84
N SER A 471 -9.07 -1.94 -48.24
CA SER A 471 -10.16 -2.61 -48.96
C SER A 471 -11.51 -1.95 -48.67
N ARG A 472 -11.77 -1.54 -47.43
CA ARG A 472 -13.07 -1.02 -47.01
C ARG A 472 -12.97 -0.13 -45.78
N ALA A 473 -13.85 0.85 -45.65
CA ALA A 473 -14.14 1.56 -44.40
C ALA A 473 -15.64 1.59 -44.14
N GLU A 474 -16.05 1.48 -42.88
CA GLU A 474 -17.44 1.50 -42.44
C GLU A 474 -17.61 2.54 -41.34
N ILE A 475 -18.68 3.32 -41.38
CA ILE A 475 -19.13 4.15 -40.26
C ILE A 475 -20.27 3.41 -39.58
N VAL A 476 -20.14 3.18 -38.27
CA VAL A 476 -21.07 2.40 -37.46
C VAL A 476 -21.60 3.28 -36.33
N ASN A 477 -22.90 3.30 -36.11
CA ASN A 477 -23.50 4.04 -35.00
C ASN A 477 -23.34 3.27 -33.65
N ILE A 478 -23.80 3.89 -32.57
CA ILE A 478 -23.71 3.31 -31.22
C ILE A 478 -24.53 2.03 -31.01
N SER A 479 -25.56 1.77 -31.84
CA SER A 479 -26.33 0.52 -31.79
C SER A 479 -25.69 -0.60 -32.62
N GLY A 480 -24.54 -0.34 -33.25
CA GLY A 480 -23.81 -1.31 -34.06
C GLY A 480 -24.27 -1.41 -35.52
N GLN A 481 -25.18 -0.53 -35.96
CA GLN A 481 -25.64 -0.48 -37.35
C GLN A 481 -24.62 0.24 -38.23
N ILE A 482 -24.32 -0.33 -39.39
CA ILE A 482 -23.48 0.29 -40.42
C ILE A 482 -24.31 1.38 -41.10
N ILE A 483 -23.85 2.63 -41.00
CA ILE A 483 -24.49 3.83 -41.53
C ILE A 483 -23.94 4.21 -42.90
N ALA A 484 -22.65 3.96 -43.13
CA ALA A 484 -22.01 4.20 -44.42
C ALA A 484 -20.87 3.20 -44.64
N THR A 485 -20.62 2.87 -45.91
CA THR A 485 -19.51 2.01 -46.34
C THR A 485 -18.80 2.67 -47.51
N TYR A 486 -17.48 2.60 -47.49
CA TYR A 486 -16.58 3.18 -48.46
C TYR A 486 -15.57 2.12 -48.90
N ASP A 487 -15.28 2.06 -50.19
CA ASP A 487 -14.27 1.16 -50.75
C ASP A 487 -13.50 1.86 -51.88
N ILE A 488 -12.64 1.11 -52.58
CA ILE A 488 -11.80 1.66 -53.65
C ILE A 488 -12.58 2.06 -54.91
N SER A 489 -13.85 1.66 -55.03
CA SER A 489 -14.71 2.02 -56.17
C SER A 489 -15.32 3.42 -56.04
N ASN A 490 -15.27 4.04 -54.85
CA ASN A 490 -15.64 5.42 -54.67
C ASN A 490 -14.61 6.35 -55.37
N THR A 491 -15.08 7.28 -56.19
CA THR A 491 -14.25 8.12 -57.10
C THR A 491 -13.22 9.02 -56.41
N GLU A 492 -13.34 9.25 -55.10
CA GLU A 492 -12.41 10.06 -54.30
C GLU A 492 -11.44 9.22 -53.45
N ASN A 493 -11.52 7.90 -53.55
CA ASN A 493 -10.69 6.96 -52.79
C ASN A 493 -9.55 6.43 -53.67
N ALA A 494 -8.37 6.31 -53.06
CA ALA A 494 -7.19 5.65 -53.60
C ALA A 494 -6.81 4.48 -52.69
N GLU A 495 -5.95 3.57 -53.20
CA GLU A 495 -5.62 2.33 -52.50
C GLU A 495 -5.10 2.60 -51.08
N ASN A 496 -4.42 3.71 -50.86
CA ASN A 496 -3.84 4.08 -49.58
C ASN A 496 -4.54 5.27 -48.89
N ARG A 497 -5.66 5.76 -49.44
CA ARG A 497 -6.34 6.94 -48.92
C ARG A 497 -7.83 6.94 -49.21
N PHE A 498 -8.68 6.95 -48.18
CA PHE A 498 -10.13 7.09 -48.35
C PHE A 498 -10.61 8.45 -47.84
N THR A 499 -11.54 9.07 -48.55
CA THR A 499 -12.31 10.23 -48.08
C THR A 499 -13.68 9.73 -47.64
N LEU A 500 -14.05 10.00 -46.38
CA LEU A 500 -15.32 9.58 -45.78
C LEU A 500 -16.20 10.82 -45.58
N PRO A 501 -17.14 11.13 -46.48
CA PRO A 501 -18.16 12.14 -46.23
C PRO A 501 -18.90 11.88 -44.90
N VAL A 502 -19.03 12.93 -44.09
CA VAL A 502 -19.73 12.88 -42.79
C VAL A 502 -20.72 14.03 -42.60
N ASN A 503 -20.81 14.96 -43.55
CA ASN A 503 -21.72 16.12 -43.51
C ASN A 503 -23.22 15.77 -43.44
N SER A 504 -23.62 14.60 -43.92
CA SER A 504 -25.01 14.12 -43.88
C SER A 504 -25.35 13.33 -42.62
N LEU A 505 -24.38 13.08 -41.74
CA LEU A 505 -24.56 12.30 -40.52
C LEU A 505 -25.05 13.18 -39.37
N VAL A 506 -25.91 12.62 -38.53
CA VAL A 506 -26.40 13.30 -37.32
C VAL A 506 -25.25 13.49 -36.33
N ARG A 507 -25.26 14.60 -35.57
CA ARG A 507 -24.33 14.83 -34.48
C ARG A 507 -24.34 13.65 -33.49
N GLY A 508 -23.18 13.09 -33.17
CA GLY A 508 -23.11 11.94 -32.28
C GLY A 508 -21.78 11.19 -32.28
N PHE A 509 -21.78 10.05 -31.59
CA PHE A 509 -20.63 9.14 -31.50
C PHE A 509 -20.73 8.04 -32.56
N TYR A 510 -19.64 7.81 -33.27
CA TYR A 510 -19.53 6.80 -34.31
C TYR A 510 -18.26 5.99 -34.15
N LEU A 511 -18.30 4.74 -34.60
CA LEU A 511 -17.17 3.87 -34.75
C LEU A 511 -16.83 3.74 -36.24
N ILE A 512 -15.59 4.02 -36.62
CA ILE A 512 -15.11 3.84 -37.98
C ILE A 512 -14.29 2.56 -38.02
N ARG A 513 -14.72 1.57 -38.79
CA ARG A 513 -13.98 0.31 -39.01
C ARG A 513 -13.28 0.39 -40.35
N VAL A 514 -11.99 0.08 -40.40
CA VAL A 514 -11.17 0.17 -41.61
C VAL A 514 -10.51 -1.17 -41.83
N TYR A 515 -10.63 -1.69 -43.04
CA TYR A 515 -10.15 -2.99 -43.46
C TYR A 515 -9.03 -2.79 -44.47
N ASP A 516 -7.92 -3.50 -44.27
CA ASP A 516 -6.85 -3.55 -45.29
C ASP A 516 -7.13 -4.62 -46.35
N ALA A 517 -6.27 -4.70 -47.37
CA ALA A 517 -6.37 -5.69 -48.44
C ALA A 517 -6.32 -7.16 -47.95
N GLN A 518 -5.82 -7.41 -46.73
CA GLN A 518 -5.79 -8.73 -46.10
C GLN A 518 -7.01 -8.98 -45.19
N GLY A 519 -7.97 -8.05 -45.15
CA GLY A 519 -9.19 -8.16 -44.35
C GLY A 519 -8.99 -7.88 -42.85
N ARG A 520 -7.82 -7.38 -42.43
CA ARG A 520 -7.56 -7.02 -41.02
C ARG A 520 -8.26 -5.70 -40.70
N CYS A 521 -8.91 -5.63 -39.54
CA CYS A 521 -9.76 -4.49 -39.16
C CYS A 521 -9.12 -3.61 -38.07
N THR A 522 -8.99 -2.32 -38.36
CA THR A 522 -8.63 -1.24 -37.43
C THR A 522 -9.86 -0.40 -37.10
N ARG A 523 -9.99 0.09 -35.87
CA ARG A 523 -11.20 0.83 -35.42
C ARG A 523 -10.84 2.19 -34.85
N TYR A 524 -11.58 3.23 -35.23
CA TYR A 524 -11.47 4.59 -34.72
C TYR A 524 -12.78 5.03 -34.10
N LYS A 525 -12.72 5.85 -33.05
CA LYS A 525 -13.89 6.56 -32.51
C LYS A 525 -13.91 7.96 -33.12
N ALA A 526 -15.07 8.39 -33.62
CA ALA A 526 -15.27 9.74 -34.12
C ALA A 526 -16.46 10.40 -33.41
N VAL A 527 -16.30 11.65 -33.03
CA VAL A 527 -17.39 12.51 -32.55
C VAL A 527 -17.72 13.46 -33.68
N LEU A 528 -18.90 13.33 -34.26
CA LEU A 528 -19.38 14.24 -35.29
C LEU A 528 -20.08 15.41 -34.59
N PRO A 529 -19.62 16.66 -34.79
CA PRO A 529 -20.03 17.84 -34.03
C PRO A 529 -21.39 18.42 -34.40
#